data_AF-A0A085TUI8-F1
#
_entry.id   AF-A0A085TUI8-F1
#
_cell.length_a   1.000
_cell.length_b   1.000
_cell.length_c   1.000
_cell.angle_alpha   90.00
_cell.angle_beta   90.00
_cell.angle_gamma   90.00
#
_symmetry.space_group_name_H-M   'P 1'
#
loop_
_entity.id
_entity.type
_entity.pdbx_description
1 polymer ?
#
loop_
_entity_poly.entity_id
_entity_poly.type
_entity_poly.pdbx_seq_one_letter_code
_entity_poly.pdbx_strand_id
1 'polypeptide(L)'
;MAQKNRHPVIDWNRMTDRQRQMKARAENLTAQIAVDQHREHDRANKALFASLESVLAQLAGTPKAVEFFRLFSETATLANAKRIANHPDCPSVVRDEIAQRIEKTAATRGNEGVARAALGKSDHAGED
;
A
#
# COMPACT_ATOMS: atom_id res chain seq x y z
N MET A 1 49.98 -3.00 6.90
CA MET A 1 49.18 -4.25 6.83
C MET A 1 47.97 -4.09 7.74
N ALA A 2 46.81 -3.68 7.21
CA ALA A 2 45.59 -3.50 8.01
C ALA A 2 44.93 -4.87 8.21
N GLN A 3 44.89 -5.36 9.45
CA GLN A 3 44.07 -6.52 9.80
C GLN A 3 42.60 -6.16 9.58
N LYS A 4 42.02 -6.72 8.53
CA LYS A 4 40.58 -6.62 8.24
C LYS A 4 39.86 -7.32 9.40
N ASN A 5 39.27 -6.54 10.32
CA ASN A 5 38.43 -7.05 11.41
C ASN A 5 37.28 -7.85 10.79
N ARG A 6 37.45 -9.17 10.70
CA ARG A 6 36.37 -10.09 10.33
C ARG A 6 35.44 -10.14 11.53
N HIS A 7 34.21 -9.67 11.35
CA HIS A 7 33.16 -9.91 12.34
C HIS A 7 33.09 -11.41 12.63
N PRO A 8 33.12 -11.83 13.90
CA PRO A 8 33.04 -13.25 14.22
C PRO A 8 31.71 -13.80 13.69
N VAL A 9 31.79 -14.79 12.82
CA VAL A 9 30.62 -15.52 12.33
C VAL A 9 30.10 -16.33 13.50
N ILE A 10 28.90 -15.99 14.00
CA ILE A 10 28.24 -16.74 15.06
C ILE A 10 27.86 -18.11 14.49
N ASP A 11 28.51 -19.16 14.98
CA ASP A 11 28.09 -20.53 14.70
C ASP A 11 26.87 -20.87 15.57
N TRP A 12 25.69 -20.75 14.97
CA TRP A 12 24.40 -21.00 15.63
C TRP A 12 24.26 -22.45 16.13
N ASN A 13 25.02 -23.40 15.57
CA ASN A 13 25.01 -24.80 15.99
C ASN A 13 25.92 -25.07 17.20
N ARG A 14 26.80 -24.14 17.56
CA ARG A 14 27.73 -24.22 18.71
C ARG A 14 27.46 -23.16 19.78
N MET A 15 26.20 -22.77 19.96
CA MET A 15 25.83 -21.87 21.06
C MET A 15 25.80 -22.60 22.40
N THR A 16 26.41 -21.99 23.41
CA THR A 16 26.25 -22.39 24.81
C THR A 16 24.80 -22.14 25.27
N ASP A 17 24.34 -22.85 26.30
CA ASP A 17 22.97 -22.71 26.81
C ASP A 17 22.67 -21.27 27.26
N ARG A 18 23.65 -20.57 27.84
CA ARG A 18 23.53 -19.16 28.19
C ARG A 18 23.27 -18.29 26.95
N GLN A 19 23.97 -18.54 25.84
CA GLN A 19 23.75 -17.81 24.59
C GLN A 19 22.39 -18.14 23.97
N ARG A 20 21.95 -19.41 24.02
CA ARG A 20 20.61 -19.80 23.55
C ARG A 20 19.51 -19.10 24.33
N GLN A 21 19.64 -19.03 25.66
CA GLN A 21 18.71 -18.31 26.52
C GLN A 21 18.69 -16.81 26.22
N MET A 22 19.86 -16.19 26.00
CA MET A 22 19.92 -14.78 25.62
C MET A 22 19.28 -14.52 24.24
N LYS A 23 19.49 -15.41 23.26
CA LYS A 23 18.83 -15.34 21.95
C LYS A 23 17.31 -15.45 22.08
N ALA A 24 16.80 -16.44 22.80
CA ALA A 24 15.36 -16.61 23.01
C ALA A 24 14.73 -15.39 23.69
N ARG A 25 15.44 -14.75 24.64
CA ARG A 25 15.00 -13.49 25.25
C ARG A 25 14.96 -12.34 24.25
N ALA A 26 15.98 -12.21 23.40
CA ALA A 26 16.02 -11.18 22.37
C ALA A 26 14.91 -11.37 21.32
N GLU A 27 14.64 -12.61 20.91
CA GLU A 27 13.54 -12.96 19.99
C GLU A 27 12.18 -12.62 20.61
N ASN A 28 11.95 -13.00 21.88
CA ASN A 28 10.72 -12.65 22.60
C ASN A 28 10.54 -11.13 22.73
N LEU A 29 11.61 -10.40 23.06
CA LEU A 29 11.57 -8.94 23.16
C LEU A 29 11.25 -8.30 21.79
N THR A 30 11.83 -8.81 20.71
CA THR A 30 11.58 -8.31 19.35
C THR A 30 10.13 -8.56 18.94
N ALA A 31 9.59 -9.74 19.23
CA ALA A 31 8.18 -10.05 18.99
C ALA A 31 7.25 -9.13 19.80
N GLN A 32 7.60 -8.86 21.06
CA GLN A 32 6.81 -7.97 21.91
C GLN A 32 6.84 -6.52 21.41
N ILE A 33 8.00 -6.01 21.00
CA ILE A 33 8.15 -4.68 20.38
C ILE A 33 7.28 -4.60 19.12
N ALA A 34 7.29 -5.62 18.27
CA ALA A 34 6.48 -5.63 17.05
C ALA A 34 4.97 -5.58 17.37
N VAL A 35 4.52 -6.32 18.38
CA VAL A 35 3.12 -6.30 18.85
C VAL A 35 2.75 -4.93 19.42
N ASP A 36 3.63 -4.34 20.22
CA ASP A 36 3.36 -3.04 20.85
C ASP A 36 3.35 -1.91 19.81
N GLN A 37 4.26 -1.91 18.85
CA GLN A 37 4.23 -0.99 17.70
C GLN A 37 2.92 -1.14 16.91
N HIS A 38 2.50 -2.36 16.62
CA HIS A 38 1.23 -2.59 15.92
C HIS A 38 0.05 -2.01 16.69
N ARG A 39 0.00 -2.21 18.01
CA ARG A 39 -1.05 -1.64 18.88
C ARG A 39 -1.03 -0.12 18.92
N GLU A 40 0.14 0.49 18.95
CA GLU A 40 0.27 1.95 18.90
C GLU A 40 -0.21 2.52 17.57
N HIS A 41 0.17 1.89 16.46
CA HIS A 41 -0.33 2.24 15.14
C HIS A 41 -1.86 2.09 15.05
N ASP A 42 -2.43 1.03 15.61
CA ASP A 42 -3.88 0.83 15.64
C ASP A 42 -4.58 1.93 16.46
N ARG A 43 -4.02 2.34 17.60
CA ARG A 43 -4.59 3.45 18.39
C ARG A 43 -4.53 4.76 17.63
N ALA A 44 -3.39 5.07 17.00
CA ALA A 44 -3.24 6.28 16.20
C ALA A 44 -4.22 6.29 15.02
N ASN A 45 -4.34 5.16 14.31
CA ASN A 45 -5.28 5.00 13.21
C ASN A 45 -6.73 5.17 13.67
N LYS A 46 -7.12 4.59 14.82
CA LYS A 46 -8.46 4.77 15.39
C LYS A 46 -8.77 6.24 15.70
N ALA A 47 -7.82 6.97 16.29
CA ALA A 47 -8.00 8.39 16.59
C ALA A 47 -8.13 9.23 15.30
N LEU A 48 -7.35 8.92 14.28
CA LEU A 48 -7.45 9.55 12.96
C LEU A 48 -8.81 9.25 12.30
N PHE A 49 -9.27 7.99 12.34
CA PHE A 49 -10.57 7.62 11.78
C PHE A 49 -11.72 8.33 12.50
N ALA A 50 -11.72 8.38 13.83
CA ALA A 50 -12.75 9.10 14.58
C ALA A 50 -12.77 10.61 14.25
N SER A 51 -11.59 11.21 14.06
CA SER A 51 -11.48 12.62 13.66
C SER A 51 -12.01 12.84 12.24
N LEU A 52 -11.69 11.93 11.31
CA LEU A 52 -12.19 11.98 9.93
C LEU A 52 -13.70 11.77 9.85
N GLU A 53 -14.25 10.85 10.63
CA GLU A 53 -15.70 10.61 10.70
C GLU A 53 -16.44 11.86 11.19
N SER A 54 -15.91 12.54 12.21
CA SER A 54 -16.44 13.83 12.67
C SER A 54 -16.41 14.91 11.58
N VAL A 55 -15.31 15.00 10.83
CA VAL A 55 -15.20 15.94 9.69
C VAL A 55 -16.18 15.58 8.58
N LEU A 56 -16.33 14.30 8.23
CA LEU A 56 -17.28 13.85 7.22
C LEU A 56 -18.72 14.17 7.63
N ALA A 57 -19.08 13.96 8.90
CA ALA A 57 -20.39 14.32 9.42
C ALA A 57 -20.66 15.83 9.31
N GLN A 58 -19.66 16.67 9.57
CA GLN A 58 -19.77 18.13 9.42
C GLN A 58 -19.90 18.58 7.96
N LEU A 59 -19.30 17.84 7.02
CA LEU A 59 -19.32 18.16 5.60
C LEU A 59 -20.53 17.58 4.87
N ALA A 60 -21.28 16.66 5.48
CA ALA A 60 -22.41 15.98 4.86
C ALA A 60 -23.43 16.96 4.25
N GLY A 61 -23.79 16.73 2.98
CA GLY A 61 -24.74 17.58 2.24
C GLY A 61 -24.19 18.94 1.81
N THR A 62 -22.91 19.25 2.06
CA THR A 62 -22.28 20.50 1.63
C THR A 62 -21.50 20.34 0.32
N PRO A 63 -21.31 21.42 -0.47
CA PRO A 63 -20.42 21.40 -1.63
C PRO A 63 -18.97 21.04 -1.27
N LYS A 64 -18.53 21.36 -0.04
CA LYS A 64 -17.19 21.03 0.46
C LYS A 64 -16.94 19.52 0.61
N ALA A 65 -17.99 18.71 0.78
CA ALA A 65 -17.85 17.26 0.73
C ALA A 65 -17.34 16.79 -0.63
N VAL A 66 -17.83 17.39 -1.72
CA VAL A 66 -17.37 17.06 -3.09
C VAL A 66 -15.89 17.36 -3.24
N GLU A 67 -15.43 18.53 -2.80
CA GLU A 67 -14.02 18.91 -2.84
C GLU A 67 -13.14 17.97 -2.00
N PHE A 68 -13.59 17.62 -0.80
CA PHE A 68 -12.90 16.69 0.08
C PHE A 68 -12.71 15.32 -0.57
N PHE A 69 -13.80 14.72 -1.07
CA PHE A 69 -13.76 13.41 -1.72
C PHE A 69 -12.94 13.42 -3.01
N ARG A 70 -13.02 14.50 -3.81
CA ARG A 70 -12.19 14.67 -5.01
C ARG A 70 -10.69 14.64 -4.67
N LEU A 71 -10.26 15.49 -3.74
CA LEU A 71 -8.85 15.59 -3.33
C LEU A 71 -8.32 14.25 -2.82
N PHE A 72 -9.10 13.56 -1.99
CA PHE A 72 -8.75 12.24 -1.47
C PHE A 72 -8.65 11.19 -2.58
N SER A 73 -9.58 11.22 -3.54
CA SER A 73 -9.58 10.26 -4.65
C SER A 73 -8.45 10.50 -5.66
N GLU A 74 -8.02 11.75 -5.83
CA GLU A 74 -6.96 12.13 -6.78
C GLU A 74 -5.61 11.57 -6.37
N THR A 75 -5.27 11.68 -5.08
CA THR A 75 -4.02 11.15 -4.51
C THR A 75 -4.07 9.66 -4.19
N ALA A 76 -5.26 9.05 -4.21
CA ALA A 76 -5.44 7.64 -3.93
C ALA A 76 -4.95 6.72 -5.07
N THR A 77 -4.36 5.59 -4.68
CA THR A 77 -4.16 4.45 -5.60
C THR A 77 -5.49 4.00 -6.20
N LEU A 78 -5.47 3.34 -7.37
CA LEU A 78 -6.69 2.88 -8.04
C LEU A 78 -7.57 1.99 -7.13
N ALA A 79 -6.95 1.12 -6.32
CA ALA A 79 -7.67 0.27 -5.38
C ALA A 79 -8.36 1.07 -4.27
N ASN A 80 -7.69 2.11 -3.76
CA ASN A 80 -8.26 2.98 -2.74
C ASN A 80 -9.31 3.94 -3.33
N ALA A 81 -9.13 4.42 -4.55
CA ALA A 81 -10.14 5.21 -5.26
C ALA A 81 -11.46 4.42 -5.42
N LYS A 82 -11.38 3.13 -5.75
CA LYS A 82 -12.57 2.25 -5.77
C LYS A 82 -13.26 2.15 -4.41
N ARG A 83 -12.48 2.04 -3.33
CA ARG A 83 -13.03 2.02 -1.96
C ARG A 83 -13.70 3.34 -1.60
N ILE A 84 -13.09 4.47 -1.99
CA ILE A 84 -13.65 5.81 -1.79
C ILE A 84 -14.98 5.95 -2.56
N ALA A 85 -15.05 5.50 -3.81
CA ALA A 85 -16.28 5.54 -4.60
C ALA A 85 -17.42 4.70 -3.98
N ASN A 86 -17.10 3.62 -3.27
CA ASN A 86 -18.07 2.77 -2.60
C ASN A 86 -18.50 3.30 -1.22
N HIS A 87 -17.91 4.39 -0.74
CA HIS A 87 -18.27 4.96 0.56
C HIS A 87 -19.69 5.56 0.52
N PRO A 88 -20.53 5.36 1.55
CA PRO A 88 -21.92 5.84 1.57
C PRO A 88 -22.01 7.37 1.40
N ASP A 89 -21.09 8.10 2.03
CA ASP A 89 -21.06 9.56 1.99
C ASP A 89 -20.40 10.14 0.73
N CYS A 90 -19.90 9.28 -0.18
CA CYS A 90 -19.26 9.74 -1.40
C CYS A 90 -20.30 10.34 -2.36
N PRO A 91 -20.18 11.64 -2.74
CA PRO A 91 -21.12 12.27 -3.65
C PRO A 91 -21.11 11.58 -5.03
N SER A 92 -22.28 11.47 -5.67
CA SER A 92 -22.44 10.80 -6.96
C SER A 92 -21.47 11.32 -8.03
N VAL A 93 -21.32 12.65 -8.10
CA VAL A 93 -20.40 13.30 -9.04
C VAL A 93 -18.96 12.78 -8.89
N VAL A 94 -18.49 12.57 -7.66
CA VAL A 94 -17.14 12.04 -7.42
C VAL A 94 -17.06 10.56 -7.75
N ARG A 95 -18.13 9.78 -7.51
CA ARG A 95 -18.20 8.37 -7.94
C ARG A 95 -18.06 8.24 -9.45
N ASP A 96 -18.75 9.09 -10.20
CA ASP A 96 -18.72 9.09 -11.66
C ASP A 96 -17.33 9.48 -12.18
N GLU A 97 -16.70 10.49 -11.58
CA GLU A 97 -15.32 10.90 -11.92
C GLU A 97 -14.31 9.77 -11.68
N ILE A 98 -14.44 9.05 -10.56
CA ILE A 98 -13.59 7.89 -10.25
C ILE A 98 -13.84 6.76 -11.26
N ALA A 99 -15.10 6.47 -11.61
CA ALA A 99 -15.46 5.47 -12.60
C ALA A 99 -14.82 5.78 -13.97
N GLN A 100 -14.95 7.02 -14.44
CA GLN A 100 -14.32 7.46 -15.68
C GLN A 100 -12.78 7.32 -15.64
N ARG A 101 -12.15 7.65 -14.50
CA ARG A 101 -10.71 7.44 -14.32
C ARG A 101 -10.32 5.98 -14.44
N ILE A 102 -11.09 5.08 -13.81
CA ILE A 102 -10.86 3.63 -13.87
C ILE A 102 -10.97 3.14 -15.31
N GLU A 103 -12.01 3.55 -16.04
CA GLU A 103 -12.22 3.20 -17.44
C GLU A 103 -11.08 3.70 -18.33
N LYS A 104 -10.64 4.95 -18.16
CA LYS A 104 -9.50 5.50 -18.90
C LYS A 104 -8.23 4.70 -18.65
N THR A 105 -7.91 4.39 -17.40
CA THR A 105 -6.73 3.57 -17.04
C THR A 105 -6.82 2.17 -17.65
N ALA A 106 -8.00 1.55 -17.64
CA ALA A 106 -8.21 0.24 -18.27
C ALA A 106 -8.01 0.30 -19.80
N ALA A 107 -8.55 1.33 -20.45
CA ALA A 107 -8.39 1.56 -21.88
C ALA A 107 -6.93 1.81 -22.28
N THR A 108 -6.17 2.55 -21.47
CA THR A 108 -4.74 2.80 -21.75
C THR A 108 -3.95 1.49 -21.67
N ARG A 109 -4.20 0.68 -20.64
CA ARG A 109 -3.55 -0.63 -20.47
C ARG A 109 -3.92 -1.64 -21.55
N GLY A 110 -5.17 -1.59 -22.04
CA GLY A 110 -5.63 -2.36 -23.19
C GLY A 110 -4.87 -1.98 -24.46
N ASN A 111 -4.74 -0.68 -24.73
CA ASN A 111 -3.98 -0.18 -25.89
C ASN A 111 -2.49 -0.51 -25.82
N GLU A 112 -1.87 -0.44 -24.64
CA GLU A 112 -0.48 -0.88 -24.46
C GLU A 112 -0.29 -2.38 -24.69
N GLY A 113 -1.27 -3.20 -24.26
CA GLY A 113 -1.29 -4.64 -24.54
C GLY A 113 -1.42 -4.96 -26.02
N VAL A 114 -2.28 -4.21 -26.74
CA VAL A 114 -2.45 -4.33 -28.20
C VAL A 114 -1.21 -3.84 -28.94
N ALA A 115 -0.60 -2.72 -28.53
CA ALA A 115 0.64 -2.21 -29.12
C ALA A 115 1.82 -3.18 -28.91
N ARG A 116 1.94 -3.81 -27.74
CA ARG A 116 2.93 -4.86 -27.47
C ARG A 116 2.69 -6.12 -28.30
N ALA A 117 1.43 -6.53 -28.48
CA ALA A 117 1.09 -7.66 -29.36
C ALA A 117 1.36 -7.36 -30.84
N ALA A 118 1.17 -6.11 -31.28
CA ALA A 118 1.49 -5.66 -32.63
C ALA A 118 3.01 -5.60 -32.89
N LEU A 119 3.80 -5.15 -31.91
CA LEU A 119 5.27 -5.16 -31.98
C LEU A 119 5.89 -6.56 -31.90
N GLY A 120 5.14 -7.58 -31.47
CA GLY A 120 5.55 -8.99 -31.49
C GLY A 120 5.26 -9.72 -32.80
N LYS A 121 4.63 -9.05 -33.77
CA LYS A 121 4.33 -9.56 -35.12
C LYS A 121 5.03 -8.72 -36.17
N SER A 122 6.37 -8.66 -36.13
CA SER A 122 7.16 -8.29 -37.30
C SER A 122 7.72 -9.58 -37.92
N ASP A 123 7.03 -10.02 -38.97
CA ASP A 123 7.49 -10.79 -40.13
C ASP A 123 8.70 -11.72 -39.99
N HIS A 124 8.43 -13.03 -39.92
CA HIS A 124 9.22 -14.00 -40.68
C HIS A 124 8.39 -14.47 -41.88
N ALA A 125 8.35 -13.61 -42.90
CA ALA A 125 8.05 -14.01 -44.27
C ALA A 125 9.38 -13.93 -45.04
N GLY A 126 10.09 -15.06 -45.06
CA GLY A 126 11.33 -15.22 -45.80
C GLY A 126 11.65 -16.70 -45.96
N GLU A 127 11.72 -17.11 -47.22
CA GLU A 127 12.32 -18.35 -47.76
C GLU A 127 11.50 -19.64 -47.59
N ASP A 128 10.70 -19.95 -48.62
CA ASP A 128 11.10 -20.93 -49.66
C ASP A 128 10.30 -20.73 -50.97
#